data_AF-F1Z4K9-F1
#
_entry.id   AF-F1Z4K9-F1
#
_cell.length_a   1.000
_cell.length_b   1.000
_cell.length_c   1.000
_cell.angle_alpha   90.00
_cell.angle_beta   90.00
_cell.angle_gamma   90.00
#
_symmetry.space_group_name_H-M   'P 1'
#
loop_
_entity.id
_entity.type
_entity.pdbx_description
1 polymer ?
#
loop_
_entity_poly.entity_id
_entity_poly.type
_entity_poly.pdbx_seq_one_letter_code
_entity_poly.pdbx_strand_id
1 'polypeptide(L)'
;MFTVPELPAPGSLADPGFLASAAGESWIGALAEKFPHTRYWRDRSDCWSLKSLNALAAKIIDARYDGNAVEEVMEAEFPPAEFGQTWYHEVAPQLRSNLAEAGLDDDDDAIDAVRYAWEDHAAERDDSSVADLFASYDRCELLFRFSAERWLDDALVFSHRPWPETSELAITANLQFALNNLGYTIGEFRKASGNRHPAHSALPRNARRRRTPIISHEQLAEIIDNACSTSFLFCLYAIVPIPELIALDLSRPVTFEKCWVATMDPTNGTFFDVSANGPVTVKPEDGRFLSGGHLRWSPENICGLHTPHYYAPISNQ
;
A
#
# COMPACT_ATOMS: atom_id res chain seq x y z
N MET A 1 11.40 -34.34 3.56
CA MET A 1 12.82 -34.53 3.90
C MET A 1 13.59 -34.12 2.67
N PHE A 2 14.32 -33.01 2.74
CA PHE A 2 15.14 -32.53 1.63
C PHE A 2 16.28 -33.53 1.41
N THR A 3 16.58 -33.85 0.15
CA THR A 3 17.62 -34.83 -0.21
C THR A 3 18.60 -34.13 -1.12
N VAL A 4 19.89 -34.43 -1.04
CA VAL A 4 20.84 -33.90 -2.03
C VAL A 4 20.57 -34.57 -3.38
N PRO A 5 20.71 -33.90 -4.53
CA PRO A 5 20.74 -34.56 -5.83
C PRO A 5 21.86 -35.60 -5.89
N GLU A 6 21.81 -36.51 -6.86
CA GLU A 6 22.91 -37.47 -7.05
C GLU A 6 24.23 -36.71 -7.22
N LEU A 7 25.26 -37.09 -6.44
CA LEU A 7 26.54 -36.40 -6.46
C LEU A 7 27.19 -36.55 -7.84
N PRO A 8 27.83 -35.50 -8.39
CA PRO A 8 28.58 -35.61 -9.62
C PRO A 8 29.80 -36.51 -9.43
N ALA A 9 30.51 -36.83 -10.52
CA ALA A 9 31.66 -37.71 -10.47
C ALA A 9 32.69 -37.24 -9.41
N PRO A 10 33.40 -38.16 -8.73
CA PRO A 10 34.37 -37.82 -7.69
C PRO A 10 35.32 -36.70 -8.09
N GLY A 11 35.45 -35.68 -7.25
CA GLY A 11 36.32 -34.52 -7.50
C GLY A 11 35.75 -33.45 -8.43
N SER A 12 34.58 -33.66 -9.06
CA SER A 12 33.98 -32.65 -9.96
C SER A 12 33.61 -31.37 -9.22
N LEU A 13 33.16 -31.45 -7.97
CA LEU A 13 32.81 -30.25 -7.17
C LEU A 13 34.04 -29.39 -6.84
N ALA A 14 35.23 -29.99 -6.78
CA ALA A 14 36.49 -29.28 -6.59
C ALA A 14 37.10 -28.77 -7.91
N ASP A 15 36.50 -29.09 -9.06
CA ASP A 15 36.89 -28.56 -10.36
C ASP A 15 36.04 -27.31 -10.68
N PRO A 16 36.64 -26.10 -10.68
CA PRO A 16 35.91 -24.88 -11.05
C PRO A 16 35.28 -24.96 -12.45
N GLY A 17 35.84 -25.78 -13.35
CA GLY A 17 35.30 -26.01 -14.69
C GLY A 17 33.97 -26.78 -14.68
N PHE A 18 33.70 -27.59 -13.67
CA PHE A 18 32.43 -28.31 -13.54
C PHE A 18 31.28 -27.36 -13.24
N LEU A 19 31.42 -26.47 -12.25
CA LEU A 19 30.37 -25.51 -11.88
C LEU A 19 30.06 -24.55 -13.04
N ALA A 20 31.05 -24.21 -13.87
CA ALA A 20 30.88 -23.42 -15.08
C ALA A 20 30.31 -24.21 -16.29
N SER A 21 30.11 -25.53 -16.14
CA SER A 21 29.56 -26.38 -17.20
C SER A 21 28.04 -26.51 -17.10
N ALA A 22 27.39 -26.84 -18.22
CA ALA A 22 25.95 -27.12 -18.24
C ALA A 22 25.53 -28.27 -17.28
N ALA A 23 26.43 -29.22 -17.00
CA ALA A 23 26.18 -30.30 -16.05
C ALA A 23 26.22 -29.80 -14.60
N GLY A 24 27.16 -28.89 -14.28
CA GLY A 24 27.23 -28.24 -12.97
C GLY A 24 26.05 -27.33 -12.72
N GLU A 25 25.72 -26.46 -13.68
CA GLU A 25 24.55 -25.58 -13.63
C GLU A 25 23.25 -26.38 -13.42
N SER A 26 23.05 -27.47 -14.16
CA SER A 26 21.89 -28.34 -13.99
C SER A 26 21.85 -29.00 -12.61
N TRP A 27 23.01 -29.37 -12.05
CA TRP A 27 23.09 -30.00 -10.74
C TRP A 27 22.81 -29.00 -9.62
N ILE A 28 23.38 -27.80 -9.69
CA ILE A 28 23.10 -26.72 -8.71
C ILE A 28 21.63 -26.30 -8.80
N GLY A 29 21.06 -26.21 -9.99
CA GLY A 29 19.64 -25.94 -10.16
C GLY A 29 18.76 -26.99 -9.47
N ALA A 30 19.12 -28.27 -9.55
CA ALA A 30 18.43 -29.34 -8.84
C ALA A 30 18.66 -29.27 -7.32
N LEU A 31 19.84 -28.83 -6.87
CA LEU A 31 20.12 -28.60 -5.46
C LEU A 31 19.24 -27.47 -4.91
N ALA A 32 19.14 -26.35 -5.62
CA ALA A 32 18.27 -25.22 -5.27
C ALA A 32 16.78 -25.58 -5.29
N GLU A 33 16.35 -26.46 -6.21
CA GLU A 33 14.99 -26.99 -6.21
C GLU A 33 14.69 -27.87 -4.98
N LYS A 34 15.66 -28.71 -4.59
CA LYS A 34 15.50 -29.59 -3.42
C LYS A 34 15.69 -28.88 -2.09
N PHE A 35 16.36 -27.73 -2.08
CA PHE A 35 16.54 -26.87 -0.91
C PHE A 35 16.19 -25.42 -1.30
N PRO A 36 14.89 -25.10 -1.43
CA PRO A 36 14.46 -23.76 -1.80
C PRO A 36 14.77 -22.78 -0.68
N HIS A 37 15.08 -21.54 -1.06
CA HIS A 37 15.13 -20.40 -0.15
C HIS A 37 13.96 -19.47 -0.46
N THR A 38 13.42 -18.85 0.57
CA THR A 38 12.31 -17.89 0.45
C THR A 38 12.67 -16.68 1.28
N ARG A 39 12.86 -15.53 0.63
CA ARG A 39 13.27 -14.28 1.30
C ARG A 39 12.16 -13.70 2.16
N TYR A 40 10.91 -13.82 1.72
CA TYR A 40 9.74 -13.34 2.44
C TYR A 40 8.79 -14.48 2.74
N TRP A 41 8.77 -14.88 4.00
CA TRP A 41 7.71 -15.74 4.52
C TRP A 41 7.10 -15.11 5.75
N ARG A 42 5.86 -15.47 6.03
CA ARG A 42 5.25 -15.19 7.33
C ARG A 42 5.50 -16.35 8.27
N ASP A 43 6.41 -16.16 9.22
CA ASP A 43 6.52 -17.03 10.39
C ASP A 43 5.67 -16.43 11.53
N ARG A 44 4.59 -17.13 11.91
CA ARG A 44 3.71 -16.91 13.10
C ARG A 44 2.47 -16.01 13.02
N SER A 45 1.62 -16.30 14.02
CA SER A 45 0.27 -15.84 14.37
C SER A 45 0.18 -14.39 14.86
N ASP A 46 0.99 -13.49 14.30
CA ASP A 46 1.18 -12.16 14.86
C ASP A 46 0.11 -11.22 14.30
N CYS A 47 -0.63 -10.56 15.20
CA CYS A 47 -1.59 -9.54 14.84
C CYS A 47 -0.89 -8.18 14.78
N TRP A 48 -0.78 -7.61 13.58
CA TRP A 48 -0.29 -6.25 13.42
C TRP A 48 -1.29 -5.26 14.01
N SER A 49 -0.80 -4.27 14.75
CA SER A 49 -1.67 -3.17 15.19
C SER A 49 -2.05 -2.29 14.00
N LEU A 50 -3.28 -1.75 13.98
CA LEU A 50 -3.72 -0.83 12.94
C LEU A 50 -2.78 0.38 12.82
N LYS A 51 -2.25 0.88 13.95
CA LYS A 51 -1.27 1.96 13.97
C LYS A 51 0.00 1.61 13.20
N SER A 52 0.53 0.39 13.38
CA SER A 52 1.70 -0.10 12.65
C SER A 52 1.39 -0.22 11.16
N LEU A 53 0.25 -0.81 10.80
CA LEU A 53 -0.17 -0.98 9.40
C LEU A 53 -0.40 0.36 8.71
N ASN A 54 -0.95 1.35 9.40
CA ASN A 54 -1.11 2.71 8.91
C ASN A 54 0.22 3.41 8.63
N ALA A 55 1.23 3.22 9.48
CA ALA A 55 2.57 3.75 9.28
C ALA A 55 3.26 3.11 8.07
N LEU A 56 3.13 1.79 7.90
CA LEU A 56 3.62 1.08 6.72
C LEU A 56 2.91 1.54 5.45
N ALA A 57 1.58 1.66 5.49
CA ALA A 57 0.80 2.20 4.39
C ALA A 57 1.23 3.62 3.99
N ALA A 58 1.67 4.44 4.94
CA ALA A 58 2.20 5.76 4.64
C ALA A 58 3.48 5.67 3.80
N LYS A 59 4.43 4.83 4.22
CA LYS A 59 5.68 4.59 3.49
C LYS A 59 5.44 4.05 2.08
N ILE A 60 4.49 3.13 1.92
CA ILE A 60 4.11 2.59 0.60
C ILE A 60 3.58 3.71 -0.32
N ILE A 61 2.67 4.54 0.20
CA ILE A 61 2.08 5.65 -0.57
C ILE A 61 3.13 6.70 -0.93
N ASP A 62 3.99 7.09 0.02
CA ASP A 62 5.07 8.05 -0.20
C ASP A 62 6.07 7.53 -1.25
N ALA A 63 6.48 6.26 -1.14
CA ALA A 63 7.36 5.62 -2.13
C ALA A 63 6.80 5.72 -3.55
N ARG A 64 5.50 5.44 -3.71
CA ARG A 64 4.81 5.55 -5.01
C ARG A 64 4.80 6.98 -5.55
N TYR A 65 4.57 7.98 -4.70
CA TYR A 65 4.56 9.38 -5.12
C TYR A 65 5.96 9.93 -5.42
N ASP A 66 6.98 9.43 -4.73
CA ASP A 66 8.38 9.81 -4.93
C ASP A 66 9.04 9.05 -6.10
N GLY A 67 8.36 8.05 -6.66
CA GLY A 67 8.86 7.23 -7.77
C GLY A 67 9.84 6.13 -7.35
N ASN A 68 9.87 5.79 -6.06
CA ASN A 68 10.67 4.71 -5.51
C ASN A 68 9.98 3.35 -5.69
N ALA A 69 10.77 2.28 -5.80
CA ALA A 69 10.24 0.93 -5.78
C ALA A 69 9.70 0.60 -4.37
N VAL A 70 8.47 0.11 -4.29
CA VAL A 70 7.86 -0.27 -3.00
C VAL A 70 8.66 -1.38 -2.34
N GLU A 71 9.17 -2.35 -3.12
CA GLU A 71 10.01 -3.44 -2.63
C GLU A 71 11.22 -2.91 -1.86
N GLU A 72 12.00 -2.00 -2.45
CA GLU A 72 13.21 -1.42 -1.85
C GLU A 72 12.91 -0.66 -0.55
N VAL A 73 11.79 0.07 -0.48
CA VAL A 73 11.41 0.80 0.74
C VAL A 73 10.95 -0.16 1.83
N MET A 74 10.28 -1.25 1.46
CA MET A 74 9.80 -2.25 2.40
C MET A 74 10.92 -3.17 2.88
N GLU A 75 11.94 -3.45 2.07
CA GLU A 75 13.16 -4.17 2.44
C GLU A 75 13.93 -3.49 3.58
N ALA A 76 13.95 -2.16 3.62
CA ALA A 76 14.59 -1.42 4.70
C ALA A 76 13.89 -1.64 6.05
N GLU A 77 12.59 -1.93 6.05
CA GLU A 77 11.78 -2.21 7.23
C GLU A 77 11.76 -3.71 7.57
N PHE A 78 11.74 -4.55 6.54
CA PHE A 78 11.69 -5.99 6.60
C PHE A 78 12.85 -6.57 5.78
N PRO A 79 14.06 -6.62 6.37
CA PRO A 79 15.20 -7.22 5.70
C PRO A 79 14.85 -8.65 5.27
N PRO A 80 15.12 -9.02 4.01
CA PRO A 80 14.84 -10.36 3.52
C PRO A 80 15.64 -11.39 4.32
N ALA A 81 15.13 -12.62 4.40
CA ALA A 81 15.87 -13.72 4.98
C ALA A 81 17.22 -13.89 4.27
N GLU A 82 18.29 -14.11 5.04
CA GLU A 82 19.62 -14.29 4.48
C GLU A 82 19.79 -15.72 3.95
N PHE A 83 20.26 -15.87 2.72
CA PHE A 83 20.60 -17.18 2.13
C PHE A 83 21.55 -18.01 2.99
N GLY A 84 22.48 -17.34 3.69
CA GLY A 84 23.41 -17.98 4.60
C GLY A 84 22.73 -18.84 5.67
N GLN A 85 21.59 -18.41 6.20
CA GLN A 85 20.87 -19.19 7.22
C GLN A 85 20.38 -20.54 6.65
N THR A 86 19.71 -20.52 5.50
CA THR A 86 19.27 -21.74 4.81
C THR A 86 20.45 -22.60 4.42
N TRP A 87 21.53 -21.99 3.91
CA TRP A 87 22.74 -22.71 3.56
C TRP A 87 23.34 -23.46 4.76
N TYR A 88 23.59 -22.76 5.87
CA TYR A 88 24.26 -23.33 7.04
C TYR A 88 23.40 -24.35 7.79
N HIS A 89 22.09 -24.16 7.84
CA HIS A 89 21.21 -25.00 8.64
C HIS A 89 20.55 -26.14 7.85
N GLU A 90 20.40 -25.99 6.53
CA GLU A 90 19.65 -26.96 5.71
C GLU A 90 20.51 -27.60 4.64
N VAL A 91 21.23 -26.80 3.84
CA VAL A 91 21.94 -27.30 2.64
C VAL A 91 23.28 -27.94 2.99
N ALA A 92 24.19 -27.17 3.60
CA ALA A 92 25.56 -27.58 3.87
C ALA A 92 25.66 -28.84 4.76
N PRO A 93 24.86 -29.00 5.83
CA PRO A 93 24.91 -30.21 6.64
C PRO A 93 24.55 -31.47 5.84
N GLN A 94 23.53 -31.38 4.97
CA GLN A 94 23.10 -32.50 4.14
C GLN A 94 24.13 -32.79 3.05
N LEU A 95 24.67 -31.75 2.40
CA LEU A 95 25.71 -31.91 1.38
C LEU A 95 26.97 -32.57 1.95
N ARG A 96 27.49 -32.06 3.08
CA ARG A 96 28.67 -32.64 3.74
C ARG A 96 28.45 -34.08 4.19
N SER A 97 27.26 -34.42 4.69
CA SER A 97 26.92 -35.82 5.03
C SER A 97 26.96 -36.73 3.81
N ASN A 98 26.40 -36.30 2.67
CA ASN A 98 26.40 -37.09 1.43
C ASN A 98 27.83 -37.25 0.86
N LEU A 99 28.66 -36.21 0.94
CA LEU A 99 30.07 -36.30 0.52
C LEU A 99 30.85 -37.29 1.38
N ALA A 100 30.67 -37.24 2.70
CA ALA A 100 31.29 -38.17 3.64
C ALA A 100 30.85 -39.63 3.40
N GLU A 101 29.56 -39.87 3.14
CA GLU A 101 29.03 -41.20 2.80
C GLU A 101 29.59 -41.74 1.47
N ALA A 102 29.86 -40.86 0.51
CA ALA A 102 30.49 -41.20 -0.76
C ALA A 102 32.03 -41.34 -0.67
N GLY A 103 32.63 -41.08 0.50
CA GLY A 103 34.09 -41.09 0.70
C GLY A 103 34.82 -39.97 -0.05
N LEU A 104 34.14 -38.85 -0.31
CA LEU A 104 34.70 -37.66 -0.94
C LEU A 104 35.13 -36.65 0.13
N ASP A 105 36.20 -35.89 -0.17
CA ASP A 105 36.73 -34.86 0.71
C ASP A 105 35.81 -33.63 0.73
N ASP A 106 35.65 -33.00 1.88
CA ASP A 106 34.80 -31.82 2.08
C ASP A 106 35.61 -30.52 2.02
N ASP A 107 36.27 -30.31 0.88
CA ASP A 107 37.07 -29.11 0.59
C ASP A 107 36.24 -27.83 0.77
N ASP A 108 36.63 -26.99 1.73
CA ASP A 108 35.91 -25.77 2.10
C ASP A 108 35.81 -24.77 0.94
N ASP A 109 36.84 -24.68 0.09
CA ASP A 109 36.81 -23.79 -1.09
C ASP A 109 35.77 -24.28 -2.11
N ALA A 110 35.64 -25.60 -2.29
CA ALA A 110 34.62 -26.20 -3.15
C ALA A 110 33.22 -26.00 -2.57
N ILE A 111 33.04 -26.15 -1.25
CA ILE A 111 31.76 -25.92 -0.57
C ILE A 111 31.33 -24.45 -0.70
N ASP A 112 32.27 -23.50 -0.57
CA ASP A 112 31.98 -22.08 -0.75
C ASP A 112 31.63 -21.74 -2.22
N ALA A 113 32.27 -22.38 -3.20
CA ALA A 113 31.90 -22.23 -4.60
C ALA A 113 30.49 -22.77 -4.89
N VAL A 114 30.13 -23.92 -4.31
CA VAL A 114 28.76 -24.47 -4.39
C VAL A 114 27.77 -23.55 -3.68
N ARG A 115 28.12 -22.94 -2.55
CA ARG A 115 27.27 -21.96 -1.86
C ARG A 115 26.88 -20.84 -2.80
N TYR A 116 27.86 -20.13 -3.36
CA TYR A 116 27.57 -18.96 -4.21
C TYR A 116 26.73 -19.33 -5.43
N ALA A 117 27.04 -20.45 -6.09
CA ALA A 117 26.24 -20.93 -7.22
C ALA A 117 24.81 -21.31 -6.80
N TRP A 118 24.65 -21.92 -5.63
CA TRP A 118 23.33 -22.24 -5.08
C TRP A 118 22.54 -20.97 -4.72
N GLU A 119 23.19 -19.96 -4.13
CA GLU A 119 22.57 -18.67 -3.77
C GLU A 119 21.99 -17.99 -5.01
N ASP A 120 22.74 -17.93 -6.11
CA ASP A 120 22.27 -17.37 -7.39
C ASP A 120 21.02 -18.11 -7.89
N HIS A 121 21.07 -19.44 -7.93
CA HIS A 121 19.95 -20.26 -8.38
C HIS A 121 18.75 -20.26 -7.43
N ALA A 122 18.97 -20.10 -6.13
CA ALA A 122 17.91 -19.97 -5.14
C ALA A 122 17.24 -18.59 -5.27
N ALA A 123 18.02 -17.53 -5.48
CA ALA A 123 17.50 -16.18 -5.72
C ALA A 123 16.67 -16.08 -7.00
N GLU A 124 17.09 -16.73 -8.08
CA GLU A 124 16.33 -16.83 -9.34
C GLU A 124 14.98 -17.55 -9.20
N ARG A 125 14.89 -18.50 -8.26
CA ARG A 125 13.70 -19.32 -8.01
C ARG A 125 12.76 -18.73 -6.97
N ASP A 126 13.24 -17.81 -6.17
CA ASP A 126 12.45 -17.18 -5.12
C ASP A 126 11.48 -16.17 -5.72
N ASP A 127 10.21 -16.57 -5.78
CA ASP A 127 9.08 -15.77 -6.25
C ASP A 127 8.36 -15.02 -5.11
N SER A 128 8.91 -15.07 -3.88
CA SER A 128 8.35 -14.31 -2.76
C SER A 128 8.56 -12.81 -2.91
N SER A 129 7.65 -12.07 -2.28
CA SER A 129 7.61 -10.61 -2.29
C SER A 129 7.29 -10.08 -0.90
N VAL A 130 7.55 -8.79 -0.65
CA VAL A 130 7.16 -8.14 0.61
C VAL A 130 5.66 -8.24 0.90
N ALA A 131 4.81 -8.47 -0.11
CA ALA A 131 3.38 -8.70 0.10
C ALA A 131 3.10 -10.01 0.86
N ASP A 132 3.96 -11.02 0.74
CA ASP A 132 3.82 -12.33 1.38
C ASP A 132 4.06 -12.28 2.90
N LEU A 133 4.58 -11.17 3.42
CA LEU A 133 4.66 -10.88 4.85
C LEU A 133 3.28 -10.60 5.46
N PHE A 134 2.29 -10.22 4.64
CA PHE A 134 0.97 -9.77 5.09
C PHE A 134 -0.13 -10.76 4.68
N ALA A 135 -1.11 -10.94 5.56
CA ALA A 135 -2.31 -11.71 5.27
C ALA A 135 -3.43 -10.79 4.78
N SER A 136 -4.48 -11.40 4.24
CA SER A 136 -5.68 -10.70 3.77
C SER A 136 -6.46 -9.92 4.85
N TYR A 137 -6.16 -10.17 6.12
CA TYR A 137 -6.72 -9.44 7.26
C TYR A 137 -5.82 -8.33 7.80
N ASP A 138 -4.58 -8.20 7.33
CA ASP A 138 -3.70 -7.09 7.69
C ASP A 138 -4.09 -5.87 6.86
N ARG A 139 -4.86 -4.98 7.50
CA ARG A 139 -5.53 -3.86 6.86
C ARG A 139 -5.11 -2.51 7.42
N CYS A 140 -5.06 -1.51 6.56
CA CYS A 140 -4.80 -0.12 6.92
C CYS A 140 -5.94 0.80 6.51
N GLU A 141 -6.01 1.95 7.17
CA GLU A 141 -6.83 3.08 6.74
C GLU A 141 -6.24 3.69 5.48
N LEU A 142 -7.05 3.76 4.42
CA LEU A 142 -6.73 4.43 3.16
C LEU A 142 -7.71 5.59 2.96
N LEU A 143 -7.18 6.76 2.67
CA LEU A 143 -7.93 7.97 2.35
C LEU A 143 -7.55 8.45 0.95
N PHE A 144 -8.52 8.98 0.21
CA PHE A 144 -8.26 9.74 -1.00
C PHE A 144 -8.82 11.15 -0.86
N ARG A 145 -7.94 12.13 -0.68
CA ARG A 145 -8.33 13.54 -0.50
C ARG A 145 -8.61 14.20 -1.84
N PHE A 146 -9.77 14.83 -1.98
CA PHE A 146 -10.10 15.63 -3.17
C PHE A 146 -9.47 17.03 -3.11
N SER A 147 -8.17 17.12 -3.41
CA SER A 147 -7.46 18.39 -3.53
C SER A 147 -6.31 18.30 -4.52
N ALA A 148 -6.05 19.40 -5.24
CA ALA A 148 -4.87 19.56 -6.08
C ALA A 148 -3.61 19.95 -5.28
N GLU A 149 -3.79 20.38 -4.03
CA GLU A 149 -2.70 20.84 -3.18
C GLU A 149 -1.80 19.70 -2.75
N ARG A 150 -0.52 20.01 -2.49
CA ARG A 150 0.44 19.03 -1.96
C ARG A 150 0.20 18.82 -0.46
N TRP A 151 0.20 19.91 0.31
CA TRP A 151 0.16 19.88 1.77
C TRP A 151 -1.26 19.74 2.33
N LEU A 152 -1.41 19.24 3.56
CA LEU A 152 -2.71 19.03 4.19
C LEU A 152 -3.42 20.34 4.53
N ASP A 153 -2.70 21.28 5.13
CA ASP A 153 -3.25 22.56 5.56
C ASP A 153 -3.74 23.43 4.39
N ASP A 154 -3.04 23.37 3.26
CA ASP A 154 -3.39 24.11 2.06
C ASP A 154 -4.66 23.56 1.38
N ALA A 155 -5.01 22.29 1.63
CA ALA A 155 -6.14 21.62 0.99
C ALA A 155 -7.49 21.86 1.68
N LEU A 156 -7.51 22.58 2.81
CA LEU A 156 -8.69 22.76 3.65
C LEU A 156 -9.78 23.60 2.96
N VAL A 157 -11.02 23.25 3.26
CA VAL A 157 -12.24 24.02 3.00
C VAL A 157 -12.65 24.68 4.31
N PHE A 158 -13.07 25.94 4.27
CA PHE A 158 -13.34 26.74 5.45
C PHE A 158 -14.82 27.13 5.55
N SER A 159 -15.33 27.24 6.77
CA SER A 159 -16.61 27.87 7.09
C SER A 159 -16.39 29.32 7.54
N HIS A 160 -17.29 30.22 7.17
CA HIS A 160 -17.34 31.57 7.74
C HIS A 160 -17.90 31.61 9.17
N ARG A 161 -18.52 30.51 9.63
CA ARG A 161 -19.06 30.38 10.99
C ARG A 161 -18.21 29.43 11.85
N PRO A 162 -18.28 29.57 13.18
CA PRO A 162 -17.62 28.66 14.11
C PRO A 162 -18.10 27.20 14.04
N TRP A 163 -19.27 26.97 13.45
CA TRP A 163 -19.77 25.64 13.07
C TRP A 163 -19.95 25.58 11.56
N PRO A 164 -19.65 24.44 10.92
CA PRO A 164 -19.86 24.29 9.48
C PRO A 164 -21.37 24.22 9.19
N GLU A 165 -21.77 24.96 8.17
CA GLU A 165 -23.11 24.91 7.59
C GLU A 165 -22.92 25.03 6.08
N THR A 166 -23.61 24.22 5.27
CA THR A 166 -23.47 24.27 3.81
C THR A 166 -23.61 25.67 3.20
N SER A 167 -24.51 26.48 3.77
CA SER A 167 -24.78 27.86 3.34
C SER A 167 -23.64 28.83 3.67
N GLU A 168 -22.74 28.46 4.59
CA GLU A 168 -21.71 29.30 5.18
C GLU A 168 -20.28 28.93 4.77
N LEU A 169 -20.10 27.90 3.93
CA LEU A 169 -18.78 27.55 3.41
C LEU A 169 -18.19 28.67 2.53
N ALA A 170 -16.91 28.94 2.72
CA ALA A 170 -16.14 29.87 1.90
C ALA A 170 -16.01 29.32 0.48
N ILE A 171 -16.34 30.16 -0.51
CA ILE A 171 -16.29 29.76 -1.92
C ILE A 171 -14.85 29.91 -2.44
N THR A 172 -14.07 28.84 -2.29
CA THR A 172 -12.65 28.75 -2.66
C THR A 172 -12.41 27.79 -3.83
N ALA A 173 -11.18 27.79 -4.37
CA ALA A 173 -10.75 26.82 -5.36
C ALA A 173 -10.78 25.38 -4.82
N ASN A 174 -10.41 25.16 -3.56
CA ASN A 174 -10.46 23.84 -2.90
C ASN A 174 -11.90 23.32 -2.82
N LEU A 175 -12.85 24.15 -2.37
CA LEU A 175 -14.26 23.74 -2.33
C LEU A 175 -14.76 23.40 -3.73
N GLN A 176 -14.46 24.24 -4.73
CA GLN A 176 -14.86 23.97 -6.11
C GLN A 176 -14.25 22.67 -6.64
N PHE A 177 -12.97 22.41 -6.36
CA PHE A 177 -12.27 21.20 -6.78
C PHE A 177 -12.88 19.96 -6.13
N ALA A 178 -13.07 19.98 -4.81
CA ALA A 178 -13.70 18.89 -4.07
C ALA A 178 -15.11 18.60 -4.58
N LEU A 179 -15.97 19.63 -4.69
CA LEU A 179 -17.33 19.47 -5.22
C LEU A 179 -17.33 18.87 -6.63
N ASN A 180 -16.44 19.33 -7.52
CA ASN A 180 -16.38 18.81 -8.88
C ASN A 180 -16.02 17.32 -8.91
N ASN A 181 -15.09 16.89 -8.05
CA ASN A 181 -14.74 15.48 -7.91
C ASN A 181 -15.82 14.65 -7.20
N LEU A 182 -16.64 15.27 -6.34
CA LEU A 182 -17.83 14.65 -5.78
C LEU A 182 -19.01 14.57 -6.77
N GLY A 183 -18.90 15.21 -7.94
CA GLY A 183 -19.92 15.20 -9.00
C GLY A 183 -20.85 16.42 -9.01
N TYR A 184 -20.47 17.50 -8.32
CA TYR A 184 -21.25 18.73 -8.18
C TYR A 184 -20.55 19.94 -8.81
N THR A 185 -21.31 20.80 -9.47
CA THR A 185 -20.82 22.13 -9.82
C THR A 185 -21.04 23.11 -8.66
N ILE A 186 -20.22 24.17 -8.59
CA ILE A 186 -20.40 25.23 -7.59
C ILE A 186 -21.76 25.92 -7.68
N GLY A 187 -22.34 25.99 -8.88
CA GLY A 187 -23.67 26.58 -9.10
C GLY A 187 -24.79 25.71 -8.52
N GLU A 188 -24.69 24.39 -8.66
CA GLU A 188 -25.63 23.45 -8.06
C GLU A 188 -25.54 23.47 -6.54
N PHE A 189 -24.30 23.46 -6.01
CA PHE A 189 -24.06 23.60 -4.58
C PHE A 189 -24.71 24.88 -4.04
N ARG A 190 -24.40 26.06 -4.60
CA ARG A 190 -24.98 27.34 -4.17
C ARG A 190 -26.50 27.38 -4.23
N LYS A 191 -27.08 26.83 -5.30
CA LYS A 191 -28.53 26.81 -5.47
C LYS A 191 -29.21 26.01 -4.36
N ALA A 192 -28.60 24.89 -3.97
CA ALA A 192 -29.22 23.95 -3.05
C ALA A 192 -28.89 24.26 -1.58
N SER A 193 -27.69 24.75 -1.27
CA SER A 193 -27.33 25.22 0.08
C SER A 193 -27.79 26.65 0.39
N GLY A 194 -28.19 27.42 -0.62
CA GLY A 194 -28.48 28.84 -0.46
C GLY A 194 -27.25 29.70 -0.18
N ASN A 195 -26.04 29.18 -0.41
CA ASN A 195 -24.79 29.91 -0.19
C ASN A 195 -24.66 31.12 -1.13
N ARG A 196 -24.57 32.32 -0.55
CA ARG A 196 -24.48 33.61 -1.26
C ARG A 196 -23.11 34.29 -1.11
N HIS A 197 -22.15 33.63 -0.46
CA HIS A 197 -20.84 34.22 -0.21
C HIS A 197 -20.09 34.48 -1.53
N PRO A 198 -19.37 35.62 -1.63
CA PRO A 198 -18.57 35.92 -2.80
C PRO A 198 -17.47 34.86 -2.97
N ALA A 199 -17.11 34.56 -4.22
CA ALA A 199 -15.96 33.70 -4.47
C ALA A 199 -14.67 34.46 -4.13
N HIS A 200 -13.73 33.79 -3.44
CA HIS A 200 -12.44 34.39 -3.09
C HIS A 200 -11.58 34.69 -4.33
N SER A 201 -11.79 33.94 -5.40
CA SER A 201 -11.12 34.11 -6.69
C SER A 201 -12.10 33.91 -7.85
N ALA A 202 -11.66 34.30 -9.05
CA ALA A 202 -12.43 34.03 -10.26
C ALA A 202 -12.53 32.53 -10.52
N LEU A 203 -13.73 31.97 -10.35
CA LEU A 203 -13.99 30.56 -10.59
C LEU A 203 -14.07 30.28 -12.11
N PRO A 204 -13.54 29.15 -12.60
CA PRO A 204 -13.71 28.72 -13.98
C PRO A 204 -15.17 28.77 -14.43
N ARG A 205 -15.45 29.59 -15.45
CA ARG A 205 -16.76 29.67 -16.08
C ARG A 205 -16.99 28.39 -16.88
N ASN A 206 -18.12 27.71 -16.65
CA ASN A 206 -18.54 26.47 -17.32
C ASN A 206 -17.77 25.20 -16.93
N ALA A 207 -17.34 25.07 -15.68
CA ALA A 207 -16.89 23.77 -15.16
C ALA A 207 -18.03 22.75 -15.28
N ARG A 208 -17.92 21.82 -16.24
CA ARG A 208 -18.83 20.68 -16.37
C ARG A 208 -18.58 19.72 -15.21
N ARG A 209 -19.64 19.02 -14.78
CA ARG A 209 -19.50 17.91 -13.84
C ARG A 209 -18.48 16.91 -14.38
N ARG A 210 -17.53 16.50 -13.54
CA ARG A 210 -16.55 15.46 -13.89
C ARG A 210 -17.16 14.06 -13.89
N ARG A 211 -18.18 13.83 -13.06
CA ARG A 211 -18.81 12.52 -12.86
C ARG A 211 -20.23 12.64 -12.32
N THR A 212 -20.93 11.52 -12.28
CA THR A 212 -22.17 11.36 -11.51
C THR A 212 -21.89 11.58 -10.03
N PRO A 213 -22.79 12.26 -9.28
CA PRO A 213 -22.63 12.44 -7.84
C PRO A 213 -22.35 11.13 -7.08
N ILE A 214 -21.28 11.12 -6.27
CA ILE A 214 -20.88 9.96 -5.47
C ILE A 214 -21.84 9.75 -4.29
N ILE A 215 -22.39 10.83 -3.76
CA ILE A 215 -23.38 10.87 -2.68
C ILE A 215 -24.53 11.78 -3.08
N SER A 216 -25.69 11.67 -2.44
CA SER A 216 -26.84 12.56 -2.68
C SER A 216 -26.57 13.98 -2.18
N HIS A 217 -27.45 14.93 -2.55
CA HIS A 217 -27.30 16.31 -2.07
C HIS A 217 -27.58 16.41 -0.57
N GLU A 218 -28.56 15.65 -0.08
CA GLU A 218 -28.88 15.56 1.35
C GLU A 218 -27.69 15.01 2.14
N GLN A 219 -27.05 13.95 1.64
CA GLN A 219 -25.85 13.38 2.24
C GLN A 219 -24.66 14.34 2.21
N LEU A 220 -24.48 15.11 1.11
CA LEU A 220 -23.45 16.14 1.04
C LEU A 220 -23.68 17.22 2.10
N ALA A 221 -24.94 17.64 2.29
CA ALA A 221 -25.25 18.60 3.33
C ALA A 221 -25.01 18.03 4.73
N GLU A 222 -25.44 16.79 4.95
CA GLU A 222 -25.23 16.06 6.21
C GLU A 222 -23.76 16.00 6.61
N ILE A 223 -22.85 15.60 5.70
CA ILE A 223 -21.42 15.52 6.05
C ILE A 223 -20.81 16.90 6.35
N ILE A 224 -21.26 17.95 5.66
CA ILE A 224 -20.77 19.31 5.91
C ILE A 224 -21.25 19.81 7.27
N ASP A 225 -22.54 19.70 7.53
CA ASP A 225 -23.14 20.21 8.77
C ASP A 225 -22.64 19.44 10.01
N ASN A 226 -22.17 18.19 9.83
CA ASN A 226 -21.56 17.35 10.87
C ASN A 226 -20.02 17.30 10.84
N ALA A 227 -19.34 18.13 10.03
CA ALA A 227 -17.88 18.12 9.98
C ALA A 227 -17.21 18.53 11.31
N CYS A 228 -17.99 19.14 12.23
CA CYS A 228 -17.57 19.52 13.59
C CYS A 228 -16.31 20.40 13.66
N SER A 229 -15.89 20.97 12.55
CA SER A 229 -14.75 21.88 12.43
C SER A 229 -15.04 23.03 11.48
N THR A 230 -14.37 24.15 11.72
CA THR A 230 -14.39 25.32 10.82
C THR A 230 -13.53 25.12 9.57
N SER A 231 -12.66 24.10 9.57
CA SER A 231 -11.79 23.76 8.45
C SER A 231 -11.67 22.25 8.30
N PHE A 232 -11.95 21.73 7.11
CA PHE A 232 -11.91 20.28 6.87
C PHE A 232 -11.60 19.96 5.41
N LEU A 233 -11.27 18.69 5.17
CA LEU A 233 -11.05 18.09 3.86
C LEU A 233 -12.26 17.25 3.46
N PHE A 234 -12.52 17.14 2.16
CA PHE A 234 -13.33 16.04 1.64
C PHE A 234 -12.42 14.90 1.19
N CYS A 235 -12.74 13.68 1.61
CA CYS A 235 -12.01 12.49 1.20
C CYS A 235 -12.93 11.29 0.96
N LEU A 236 -12.42 10.31 0.22
CA LEU A 236 -12.89 8.94 0.31
C LEU A 236 -12.14 8.25 1.46
N TYR A 237 -12.82 7.36 2.17
CA TYR A 237 -12.27 6.55 3.25
C TYR A 237 -12.60 5.08 3.02
N ALA A 238 -11.65 4.20 3.31
CA ALA A 238 -11.81 2.75 3.33
C ALA A 238 -10.73 2.11 4.20
N ILE A 239 -10.97 0.89 4.69
CA ILE A 239 -9.95 0.04 5.31
C ILE A 239 -9.64 -1.13 4.39
N VAL A 240 -8.39 -1.17 3.91
CA VAL A 240 -7.98 -1.98 2.76
C VAL A 240 -6.84 -2.93 3.16
N PRO A 241 -6.70 -4.12 2.54
CA PRO A 241 -5.55 -4.99 2.77
C PRO A 241 -4.25 -4.34 2.31
N ILE A 242 -3.19 -4.47 3.12
CA ILE A 242 -1.84 -4.04 2.74
C ILE A 242 -1.36 -4.68 1.42
N PRO A 243 -1.56 -5.99 1.16
CA PRO A 243 -1.18 -6.59 -0.12
C PRO A 243 -1.80 -5.90 -1.33
N GLU A 244 -3.07 -5.47 -1.23
CA GLU A 244 -3.74 -4.73 -2.30
C GLU A 244 -3.09 -3.35 -2.50
N LEU A 245 -2.78 -2.64 -1.41
CA LEU A 245 -2.08 -1.35 -1.47
C LEU A 245 -0.67 -1.47 -2.08
N ILE A 246 0.08 -2.54 -1.76
CA ILE A 246 1.39 -2.82 -2.36
C ILE A 246 1.24 -3.00 -3.87
N ALA A 247 0.23 -3.74 -4.32
CA ALA A 247 -0.01 -4.01 -5.73
C ALA A 247 -0.47 -2.79 -6.54
N LEU A 248 -0.96 -1.72 -5.89
CA LEU A 248 -1.48 -0.55 -6.59
C LEU A 248 -0.40 0.28 -7.30
N ASP A 249 -0.73 0.67 -8.53
CA ASP A 249 -0.07 1.74 -9.28
C ASP A 249 -0.87 3.04 -9.14
N LEU A 250 -0.36 3.99 -8.35
CA LEU A 250 -1.02 5.28 -8.11
C LEU A 250 -0.96 6.25 -9.31
N SER A 251 -0.27 5.89 -10.39
CA SER A 251 -0.27 6.65 -11.65
C SER A 251 -1.45 6.29 -12.56
N ARG A 252 -2.19 5.22 -12.22
CA ARG A 252 -3.38 4.75 -12.94
C ARG A 252 -4.64 5.03 -12.14
N PRO A 253 -5.82 5.04 -12.78
CA PRO A 253 -7.08 5.09 -12.06
C PRO A 253 -7.19 3.93 -11.06
N VAL A 254 -7.69 4.25 -9.86
CA VAL A 254 -7.89 3.31 -8.76
C VAL A 254 -9.38 3.29 -8.41
N THR A 255 -9.96 2.10 -8.31
CA THR A 255 -11.35 1.89 -7.93
C THR A 255 -11.44 1.41 -6.50
N PHE A 256 -12.22 2.13 -5.71
CA PHE A 256 -12.76 1.65 -4.44
C PHE A 256 -14.05 0.91 -4.73
N GLU A 257 -14.10 -0.41 -4.51
CA GLU A 257 -15.34 -1.19 -4.70
C GLU A 257 -16.42 -0.80 -3.69
N LYS A 258 -15.98 -0.38 -2.51
CA LYS A 258 -16.81 0.20 -1.45
C LYS A 258 -16.00 1.29 -0.75
N CYS A 259 -16.61 2.44 -0.49
CA CYS A 259 -15.98 3.49 0.29
C CYS A 259 -17.02 4.40 0.95
N TRP A 260 -16.53 5.31 1.78
CA TRP A 260 -17.31 6.35 2.42
C TRP A 260 -16.78 7.70 1.98
N VAL A 261 -17.67 8.65 1.71
CA VAL A 261 -17.30 10.04 1.53
C VAL A 261 -17.31 10.69 2.90
N ALA A 262 -16.20 11.29 3.27
CA ALA A 262 -16.00 11.86 4.59
C ALA A 262 -15.58 13.32 4.53
N THR A 263 -15.93 14.05 5.58
CA THR A 263 -15.27 15.29 5.98
C THR A 263 -14.31 14.99 7.13
N MET A 264 -13.09 15.52 7.04
CA MET A 264 -12.08 15.28 8.07
C MET A 264 -11.25 16.54 8.34
N ASP A 265 -11.10 16.92 9.61
CA ASP A 265 -10.09 17.89 10.04
C ASP A 265 -8.84 17.14 10.53
N PRO A 266 -7.74 17.12 9.76
CA PRO A 266 -6.51 16.41 10.16
C PRO A 266 -5.80 17.08 11.35
N THR A 267 -6.10 18.33 11.66
CA THR A 267 -5.41 19.14 12.67
C THR A 267 -6.12 19.03 14.02
N ASN A 268 -7.44 19.22 14.03
CA ASN A 268 -8.25 19.14 15.25
C ASN A 268 -8.80 17.73 15.52
N GLY A 269 -8.73 16.82 14.55
CA GLY A 269 -9.19 15.45 14.70
C GLY A 269 -10.71 15.35 14.73
N THR A 270 -11.37 15.79 13.66
CA THR A 270 -12.80 15.52 13.45
C THR A 270 -12.99 14.64 12.22
N PHE A 271 -13.99 13.78 12.25
CA PHE A 271 -14.31 12.86 11.17
C PHE A 271 -15.82 12.59 11.16
N PHE A 272 -16.43 12.70 9.98
CA PHE A 272 -17.80 12.29 9.75
C PHE A 272 -17.94 11.80 8.32
N ASP A 273 -18.71 10.74 8.10
CA ASP A 273 -18.77 10.07 6.82
C ASP A 273 -20.17 9.53 6.49
N VAL A 274 -20.38 9.30 5.21
CA VAL A 274 -21.57 8.63 4.66
C VAL A 274 -21.13 7.67 3.57
N SER A 275 -21.86 6.56 3.41
CA SER A 275 -21.54 5.56 2.38
C SER A 275 -21.74 6.13 0.97
N ALA A 276 -20.80 5.85 0.07
CA ALA A 276 -20.92 6.20 -1.35
C ALA A 276 -22.02 5.38 -2.04
N ASN A 277 -22.62 5.93 -3.10
CA ASN A 277 -23.70 5.32 -3.88
C ASN A 277 -23.26 4.13 -4.77
N GLY A 278 -22.06 3.59 -4.56
CA GLY A 278 -21.48 2.49 -5.34
C GLY A 278 -19.95 2.59 -5.43
N PRO A 279 -19.32 1.76 -6.28
CA PRO A 279 -17.88 1.83 -6.53
C PRO A 279 -17.47 3.21 -7.04
N VAL A 280 -16.30 3.68 -6.59
CA VAL A 280 -15.76 5.00 -6.95
C VAL A 280 -14.37 4.86 -7.53
N THR A 281 -14.23 5.22 -8.81
CA THR A 281 -12.92 5.30 -9.47
C THR A 281 -12.35 6.70 -9.37
N VAL A 282 -11.16 6.84 -8.80
CA VAL A 282 -10.42 8.10 -8.72
C VAL A 282 -9.22 8.07 -9.67
N LYS A 283 -8.90 9.22 -10.25
CA LYS A 283 -7.73 9.40 -11.10
C LYS A 283 -6.65 10.17 -10.37
N PRO A 284 -5.38 10.09 -10.80
CA PRO A 284 -4.29 10.85 -10.20
C PRO A 284 -4.56 12.37 -10.16
N GLU A 285 -5.26 12.92 -11.16
CA GLU A 285 -5.62 14.33 -11.21
C GLU A 285 -6.82 14.74 -10.33
N ASP A 286 -7.47 13.79 -9.66
CA ASP A 286 -8.63 14.05 -8.79
C ASP A 286 -8.23 14.33 -7.34
N GLY A 287 -6.98 14.06 -6.95
CA GLY A 287 -6.59 14.12 -5.55
C GLY A 287 -5.29 13.40 -5.22
N ARG A 288 -5.13 13.08 -3.93
CA ARG A 288 -3.99 12.31 -3.42
C ARG A 288 -4.43 11.26 -2.41
N PHE A 289 -3.77 10.11 -2.45
CA PHE A 289 -3.88 9.07 -1.44
C PHE A 289 -3.12 9.48 -0.18
N LEU A 290 -3.68 9.07 0.95
CA LEU A 290 -3.12 9.19 2.29
C LEU A 290 -3.50 7.92 3.05
N SER A 291 -2.81 7.66 4.14
CA SER A 291 -3.16 6.64 5.11
C SER A 291 -3.31 7.26 6.49
N GLY A 292 -3.81 6.50 7.46
CA GLY A 292 -3.81 6.94 8.86
C GLY A 292 -2.41 7.33 9.37
N GLY A 293 -1.32 6.80 8.78
CA GLY A 293 0.05 7.11 9.18
C GLY A 293 0.54 8.50 8.75
N HIS A 294 -0.14 9.13 7.78
CA HIS A 294 0.13 10.52 7.39
C HIS A 294 -0.53 11.54 8.32
N LEU A 295 -1.45 11.07 9.18
CA LEU A 295 -2.32 11.93 9.97
C LEU A 295 -1.86 11.93 11.43
N ARG A 296 -1.96 13.10 12.06
CA ARG A 296 -1.80 13.20 13.52
C ARG A 296 -2.90 12.41 14.25
N TRP A 297 -4.11 12.48 13.71
CA TRP A 297 -5.29 11.77 14.17
C TRP A 297 -5.92 11.05 12.98
N SER A 298 -5.86 9.72 12.97
CA SER A 298 -6.55 8.92 11.96
C SER A 298 -8.02 8.76 12.32
N PRO A 299 -8.91 8.46 11.36
CA PRO A 299 -10.33 8.25 11.63
C PRO A 299 -10.62 7.27 12.79
N GLU A 300 -9.87 6.17 12.89
CA GLU A 300 -9.99 5.23 14.02
C GLU A 300 -9.62 5.89 15.36
N ASN A 301 -8.53 6.66 15.42
CA ASN A 301 -8.12 7.40 16.62
C ASN A 301 -9.14 8.48 17.04
N ILE A 302 -9.88 9.06 16.09
CA ILE A 302 -10.84 10.14 16.34
C ILE A 302 -12.15 9.59 16.92
N CYS A 303 -12.71 8.56 16.29
CA CYS A 303 -14.09 8.13 16.55
C CYS A 303 -14.20 6.74 17.20
N GLY A 304 -13.11 5.98 17.34
CA GLY A 304 -13.18 4.58 17.81
C GLY A 304 -14.02 3.71 16.89
N LEU A 305 -13.76 3.81 15.58
CA LEU A 305 -14.61 3.24 14.54
C LEU A 305 -14.68 1.70 14.62
N HIS A 306 -15.87 1.13 14.33
CA HIS A 306 -16.00 -0.31 14.08
C HIS A 306 -15.40 -0.66 12.72
N THR A 307 -14.10 -0.95 12.69
CA THR A 307 -13.30 -1.13 11.48
C THR A 307 -13.87 -2.13 10.46
N PRO A 308 -14.50 -3.27 10.82
CA PRO A 308 -15.06 -4.18 9.83
C PRO A 308 -16.16 -3.57 8.96
N HIS A 309 -16.85 -2.53 9.44
CA HIS A 309 -17.82 -1.79 8.62
C HIS A 309 -17.16 -1.20 7.36
N TYR A 310 -15.91 -0.73 7.53
CA TYR A 310 -15.12 0.03 6.56
C TYR A 310 -14.26 -0.84 5.62
N TYR A 311 -14.29 -2.17 5.79
CA TYR A 311 -13.51 -3.06 4.96
C TYR A 311 -13.97 -2.99 3.50
N ALA A 312 -13.02 -2.73 2.62
CA ALA A 312 -13.26 -2.68 1.19
C ALA A 312 -12.03 -3.14 0.40
N PRO A 313 -12.24 -3.83 -0.74
CA PRO A 313 -11.17 -4.07 -1.69
C PRO A 313 -10.93 -2.83 -2.57
N ILE A 314 -9.69 -2.72 -3.05
CA ILE A 314 -9.23 -1.70 -3.99
C ILE A 314 -8.47 -2.34 -5.14
N SER A 315 -8.55 -1.73 -6.32
CA SER A 315 -7.84 -2.22 -7.50
C SER A 315 -7.54 -1.10 -8.49
N ASN A 316 -6.52 -1.29 -9.33
CA ASN A 316 -6.36 -0.48 -10.53
C ASN A 316 -7.39 -0.87 -11.58
N GLN A 317 -7.85 0.12 -12.36
CA GLN A 317 -8.69 -0.10 -13.55
C GLN A 317 -7.87 -0.55 -14.77
#